data_AF-A0A969KS61-F1
#
_entry.id   AF-A0A969KS61-F1
#
_cell.length_a   1.000
_cell.length_b   1.000
_cell.length_c   1.000
_cell.angle_alpha   90.00
_cell.angle_beta   90.00
_cell.angle_gamma   90.00
#
_symmetry.space_group_name_H-M   'P 1'
#
loop_
_entity.id
_entity.type
_entity.pdbx_description
1 polymer ?
#
loop_
_entity_poly.entity_id
_entity_poly.type
_entity_poly.pdbx_seq_one_letter_code
_entity_poly.pdbx_strand_id
1 'polypeptide(L)'
;MAEQLQESFAALEKTNEALESRVEERTSELKSALYDLQQAQAHLIQAEKMSSLGQMVAGIAHEINNPVNFIYGNLVYADEYIRHLLELLQLYQTYYPNAPDPILTKSEAIDLNFIRTDLPELLRSMKVGADRIREIVLSLRNFSRLDEAELKQVNLHEGINSTLMILGNRLKPTYRHPPIQITKDSCPSTANLLLRRATESGVYEYSLQCH
;
A
#
# COMPACT_ATOMS: atom_id res chain seq x y z
N MET A 1 -24.60 24.46 -77.34
CA MET A 1 -23.93 25.34 -76.36
C MET A 1 -24.71 25.41 -75.04
N ALA A 2 -26.02 25.67 -75.05
CA ALA A 2 -26.84 25.66 -73.82
C ALA A 2 -26.92 24.28 -73.14
N GLU A 3 -27.10 23.20 -73.92
CA GLU A 3 -27.22 21.82 -73.42
C GLU A 3 -25.92 21.34 -72.74
N GLN A 4 -24.78 21.59 -73.38
CA GLN A 4 -23.43 21.34 -72.84
C GLN A 4 -23.14 22.10 -71.53
N LEU A 5 -23.68 23.32 -71.41
CA LEU A 5 -23.55 24.13 -70.20
C LEU A 5 -24.39 23.55 -69.06
N GLN A 6 -25.58 23.05 -69.38
CA GLN A 6 -26.50 22.46 -68.41
C GLN A 6 -26.01 21.10 -67.89
N GLU A 7 -25.43 20.27 -68.75
CA GLU A 7 -24.74 19.03 -68.35
C GLU A 7 -23.53 19.31 -67.43
N SER A 8 -22.75 20.34 -67.75
CA SER A 8 -21.63 20.81 -66.93
C SER A 8 -22.07 21.24 -65.53
N PHE A 9 -23.14 22.04 -65.42
CA PHE A 9 -23.68 22.47 -64.12
C PHE A 9 -24.19 21.30 -63.27
N ALA A 10 -24.92 20.37 -63.87
CA ALA A 10 -25.42 19.17 -63.17
C ALA A 10 -24.27 18.24 -62.72
N ALA A 11 -23.22 18.09 -63.53
CA ALA A 11 -22.03 17.37 -63.15
C ALA A 11 -21.30 18.05 -61.98
N LEU A 12 -21.21 19.38 -62.00
CA LEU A 12 -20.57 20.18 -60.96
C LEU A 12 -21.32 20.03 -59.62
N GLU A 13 -22.65 20.15 -59.64
CA GLU A 13 -23.51 19.99 -58.47
C GLU A 13 -23.34 18.60 -57.85
N LYS A 14 -23.38 17.55 -58.68
CA LYS A 14 -23.14 16.17 -58.23
C LYS A 14 -21.74 15.97 -57.64
N THR A 15 -20.71 16.59 -58.22
CA THR A 15 -19.36 16.53 -57.64
C THR A 15 -19.26 17.29 -56.32
N ASN A 16 -19.99 18.40 -56.18
CA ASN A 16 -19.97 19.21 -54.97
C ASN A 16 -20.66 18.48 -53.82
N GLU A 17 -21.82 17.86 -54.06
CA GLU A 17 -22.51 17.00 -53.08
C GLU A 17 -21.61 15.82 -52.66
N ALA A 18 -20.94 15.18 -53.61
CA ALA A 18 -20.01 14.09 -53.31
C ALA A 18 -18.80 14.56 -52.50
N LEU A 19 -18.29 15.76 -52.77
CA LEU A 19 -17.20 16.39 -52.01
C LEU A 19 -17.65 16.73 -50.58
N GLU A 20 -18.84 17.32 -50.41
CA GLU A 20 -19.40 17.64 -49.09
C GLU A 20 -19.60 16.39 -48.25
N SER A 21 -20.19 15.34 -48.81
CA SER A 21 -20.36 14.05 -48.12
C SER A 21 -19.02 13.45 -47.68
N ARG A 22 -17.99 13.55 -48.53
CA ARG A 22 -16.65 13.06 -48.23
C ARG A 22 -15.94 13.92 -47.18
N VAL A 23 -16.16 15.23 -47.19
CA VAL A 23 -15.66 16.12 -46.13
C VAL A 23 -16.31 15.79 -44.79
N GLU A 24 -17.63 15.55 -44.77
CA GLU A 24 -18.33 15.12 -43.55
C GLU A 24 -17.80 13.79 -43.01
N GLU A 25 -17.66 12.79 -43.88
CA GLU A 25 -17.10 11.48 -43.52
C GLU A 25 -15.71 11.63 -42.91
N ARG A 26 -14.79 12.32 -43.60
CA ARG A 26 -13.42 12.54 -43.12
C ARG A 26 -13.36 13.39 -41.86
N THR A 27 -14.26 14.36 -41.72
CA THR A 27 -14.35 15.18 -40.50
C THR A 27 -14.81 14.33 -39.31
N SER A 28 -15.76 13.40 -39.53
CA SER A 28 -16.22 12.47 -38.50
C SER A 28 -15.10 11.50 -38.09
N GLU A 29 -14.40 10.89 -39.05
CA GLU A 29 -13.24 10.03 -38.80
C GLU A 29 -12.16 10.76 -38.00
N LEU A 30 -11.83 11.99 -38.41
CA LEU A 30 -10.81 12.80 -37.73
C LEU A 30 -11.21 13.13 -36.29
N LYS A 31 -12.49 13.44 -36.03
CA LYS A 31 -13.00 13.67 -34.68
C LYS A 31 -12.87 12.43 -33.80
N SER A 32 -13.19 11.25 -34.35
CA SER A 32 -13.02 9.97 -33.63
C SER A 32 -11.55 9.72 -33.31
N ALA A 33 -10.67 9.84 -34.30
CA ALA A 33 -9.24 9.62 -34.11
C ALA A 33 -8.62 10.61 -33.11
N LEU A 34 -9.05 11.87 -33.11
CA LEU A 34 -8.62 12.88 -32.13
C LEU A 34 -9.08 12.51 -30.71
N TYR A 35 -10.31 12.03 -30.56
CA TYR A 35 -10.83 11.58 -29.28
C TYR A 35 -10.03 10.39 -28.75
N ASP A 36 -9.78 9.38 -29.59
CA ASP A 36 -8.99 8.20 -29.22
C ASP A 36 -7.55 8.58 -28.85
N LEU A 37 -6.94 9.50 -29.60
CA LEU A 37 -5.61 10.03 -29.31
C LEU A 37 -5.56 10.75 -27.96
N GLN A 38 -6.56 11.58 -27.65
CA GLN A 38 -6.65 12.27 -26.36
C GLN A 38 -6.78 11.28 -25.19
N GLN A 39 -7.60 10.23 -25.35
CA GLN A 39 -7.73 9.18 -24.33
C GLN A 39 -6.40 8.43 -24.15
N ALA A 40 -5.76 8.02 -25.23
CA ALA A 40 -4.46 7.34 -25.18
C ALA A 40 -3.39 8.22 -24.50
N GLN A 41 -3.35 9.52 -24.82
CA GLN A 41 -2.42 10.46 -24.20
C GLN A 41 -2.68 10.63 -22.69
N ALA A 42 -3.96 10.71 -22.28
CA ALA A 42 -4.32 10.77 -20.87
C ALA A 42 -3.89 9.50 -20.11
N HIS A 43 -4.06 8.33 -20.71
CA HIS A 43 -3.58 7.07 -20.15
C HIS A 43 -2.05 7.02 -20.02
N LEU A 44 -1.31 7.48 -21.04
CA LEU A 44 0.16 7.55 -21.00
C LEU A 44 0.65 8.48 -19.88
N ILE A 45 0.07 9.68 -19.76
CA ILE A 45 0.41 10.63 -18.70
C ILE A 45 0.13 10.01 -17.32
N GLN A 46 -0.99 9.29 -17.17
CA GLN A 46 -1.31 8.63 -15.92
C GLN A 46 -0.32 7.50 -15.59
N ALA A 47 0.06 6.70 -16.58
CA ALA A 47 1.04 5.63 -16.42
C ALA A 47 2.42 6.18 -16.02
N GLU A 48 2.87 7.27 -16.65
CA GLU A 48 4.13 7.94 -16.32
C GLU A 48 4.13 8.50 -14.89
N LYS A 49 3.02 9.09 -14.45
CA LYS A 49 2.85 9.57 -13.07
C LYS A 49 2.93 8.43 -12.06
N MET A 50 2.27 7.30 -12.33
CA MET A 50 2.31 6.15 -11.43
C MET A 50 3.70 5.51 -11.39
N SER A 51 4.38 5.40 -12.55
CA SER A 51 5.77 4.92 -12.61
C SER A 51 6.74 5.82 -11.83
N SER A 52 6.63 7.14 -12.01
CA SER A 52 7.44 8.13 -11.27
C SER A 52 7.19 8.03 -9.76
N LEU A 53 5.93 7.88 -9.36
CA LEU A 53 5.56 7.64 -7.96
C LEU A 53 6.13 6.30 -7.46
N GLY A 54 6.08 5.26 -8.29
CA GLY A 54 6.62 3.93 -8.03
C GLY A 54 8.11 3.95 -7.65
N GLN A 55 8.90 4.63 -8.48
CA GLN A 55 10.34 4.81 -8.27
C GLN A 55 10.66 5.64 -7.03
N MET A 56 9.97 6.77 -6.84
CA MET A 56 10.17 7.63 -5.66
C MET A 56 9.87 6.87 -4.37
N VAL A 57 8.75 6.14 -4.34
CA VAL A 57 8.33 5.34 -3.21
C VAL A 57 9.31 4.20 -2.93
N ALA A 58 9.83 3.54 -3.96
CA ALA A 58 10.86 2.51 -3.80
C ALA A 58 12.16 3.08 -3.20
N GLY A 59 12.58 4.28 -3.63
CA GLY A 59 13.73 4.99 -3.07
C GLY A 59 13.53 5.32 -1.59
N ILE A 60 12.40 5.96 -1.25
CA ILE A 60 12.04 6.26 0.15
C ILE A 60 11.98 4.98 0.98
N ALA A 61 11.38 3.91 0.44
CA ALA A 61 11.30 2.64 1.14
C ALA A 61 12.70 2.10 1.45
N HIS A 62 13.64 2.16 0.50
CA HIS A 62 15.03 1.77 0.75
C HIS A 62 15.72 2.63 1.82
N GLU A 63 15.54 3.96 1.77
CA GLU A 63 16.15 4.87 2.74
C GLU A 63 15.59 4.72 4.15
N ILE A 64 14.30 4.37 4.31
CA ILE A 64 13.71 4.08 5.64
C ILE A 64 14.13 2.69 6.12
N ASN A 65 14.22 1.69 5.24
CA ASN A 65 14.55 0.33 5.64
C ASN A 65 15.96 0.24 6.24
N ASN A 66 16.89 1.08 5.77
CA ASN A 66 18.27 1.11 6.27
C ASN A 66 18.35 1.42 7.79
N PRO A 67 17.93 2.59 8.30
CA PRO A 67 17.94 2.90 9.74
C PRO A 67 17.11 1.91 10.56
N VAL A 68 15.99 1.42 10.04
CA VAL A 68 15.15 0.43 10.72
C VAL A 68 15.87 -0.90 10.91
N ASN A 69 16.59 -1.39 9.89
CA ASN A 69 17.40 -2.59 10.00
C ASN A 69 18.53 -2.42 11.01
N PHE A 70 19.19 -1.25 11.06
CA PHE A 70 20.20 -0.97 12.08
C PHE A 70 19.61 -1.00 13.50
N ILE A 71 18.44 -0.37 13.71
CA ILE A 71 17.75 -0.37 15.00
C ILE A 71 17.34 -1.80 15.40
N TYR A 72 16.65 -2.51 14.50
CA TYR A 72 16.18 -3.86 14.75
C TYR A 72 17.35 -4.82 15.05
N GLY A 73 18.42 -4.76 14.25
CA GLY A 73 19.60 -5.58 14.45
C GLY A 73 20.27 -5.32 15.80
N ASN A 74 20.43 -4.05 16.19
CA ASN A 74 21.03 -3.69 17.47
C ASN A 74 20.15 -4.04 18.67
N LEU A 75 18.81 -3.97 18.54
CA LEU A 75 17.90 -4.35 19.62
C LEU A 75 18.02 -5.82 20.03
N VAL A 76 18.33 -6.71 19.09
CA VAL A 76 18.57 -8.13 19.39
C VAL A 76 19.77 -8.29 20.33
N TYR A 77 20.88 -7.63 20.02
CA TYR A 77 22.08 -7.69 20.87
C TYR A 77 21.87 -6.96 22.20
N ALA A 78 21.18 -5.82 22.20
CA ALA A 78 20.86 -5.09 23.42
C ALA A 78 20.04 -5.93 24.40
N ASP A 79 19.05 -6.67 23.89
CA ASP A 79 18.22 -7.60 24.68
C ASP A 79 19.03 -8.77 25.25
N GLU A 80 20.00 -9.29 24.50
CA GLU A 80 20.94 -10.30 24.99
C GLU A 80 21.85 -9.75 26.10
N TYR A 81 22.48 -8.59 25.88
CA TYR A 81 23.38 -7.98 26.85
C TYR A 81 22.67 -7.62 28.15
N ILE A 82 21.46 -7.07 28.05
CA ILE A 82 20.64 -6.72 29.21
C ILE A 82 20.25 -7.98 29.99
N ARG A 83 19.88 -9.07 29.32
CA ARG A 83 19.62 -10.35 30.00
C ARG A 83 20.83 -10.85 30.78
N HIS A 84 22.01 -10.89 30.15
CA HIS A 84 23.24 -11.31 30.84
C HIS A 84 23.58 -10.43 32.05
N LEU A 85 23.37 -9.11 31.94
CA LEU A 85 23.59 -8.18 33.06
C LEU A 85 22.59 -8.40 34.20
N LEU A 86 21.30 -8.58 33.89
CA LEU A 86 20.26 -8.85 34.89
C LEU A 86 20.47 -10.21 35.58
N GLU A 87 20.87 -11.23 34.84
CA GLU A 87 21.23 -12.55 35.37
C GLU A 87 22.43 -12.45 36.32
N LEU A 88 23.49 -11.74 35.94
CA LEU A 88 24.65 -11.50 36.81
C LEU A 88 24.27 -10.75 38.09
N LEU A 89 23.46 -9.70 37.97
CA LEU A 89 22.96 -8.95 39.14
C LEU A 89 22.13 -9.85 40.05
N GLN A 90 21.30 -10.72 39.50
CA GLN A 90 20.50 -11.69 40.26
C GLN A 90 21.39 -12.70 41.00
N LEU A 91 22.48 -13.17 40.39
CA LEU A 91 23.47 -14.02 41.07
C LEU A 91 24.12 -13.28 42.25
N TYR A 92 24.55 -12.03 42.07
CA TYR A 92 25.09 -11.24 43.19
C TYR A 92 24.09 -11.08 44.33
N GLN A 93 22.82 -10.77 44.03
CA GLN A 93 21.77 -10.67 45.05
C GLN A 93 21.50 -12.00 45.77
N THR A 94 21.64 -13.13 45.07
CA THR A 94 21.40 -14.47 45.62
C THR A 94 22.53 -14.89 46.58
N TYR A 95 23.79 -14.66 46.20
CA TYR A 95 24.95 -15.11 46.99
C TYR A 95 25.41 -14.08 48.03
N TYR A 96 25.04 -12.80 47.89
CA TYR A 96 25.36 -11.72 48.83
C TYR A 96 24.09 -10.97 49.28
N PRO A 97 23.17 -11.63 50.02
CA PRO A 97 21.90 -11.03 50.43
C PRO A 97 22.06 -9.85 51.40
N ASN A 98 23.17 -9.78 52.13
CA ASN A 98 23.53 -8.67 53.02
C ASN A 98 24.54 -7.75 52.32
N ALA A 99 24.10 -7.05 51.29
CA ALA A 99 24.94 -6.09 50.58
C ALA A 99 25.26 -4.88 51.48
N PRO A 100 26.48 -4.29 51.38
CA PRO A 100 26.82 -3.05 52.08
C PRO A 100 25.83 -1.90 51.80
N ASP A 101 25.63 -1.02 52.80
CA ASP A 101 24.71 0.13 52.72
C ASP A 101 24.84 0.98 51.44
N PRO A 102 26.03 1.26 50.88
CA PRO A 102 26.14 2.00 49.63
C PRO A 102 25.44 1.33 48.45
N ILE A 103 25.45 -0.01 48.39
CA ILE A 103 24.80 -0.78 47.31
C ILE A 103 23.28 -0.79 47.51
N LEU A 104 22.81 -0.98 48.75
CA LEU A 104 21.37 -0.93 49.08
C LEU A 104 20.79 0.45 48.77
N THR A 105 21.44 1.51 49.27
CA THR A 105 21.05 2.91 49.02
C THR A 105 20.98 3.20 47.52
N LYS A 106 21.98 2.75 46.75
CA LYS A 106 21.97 2.96 45.29
C LYS A 106 20.88 2.16 44.59
N SER A 107 20.62 0.92 45.03
CA SER A 107 19.60 0.04 44.44
C SER A 107 18.19 0.58 44.68
N GLU A 108 17.92 1.13 45.86
CA GLU A 108 16.67 1.82 46.17
C GLU A 108 16.54 3.13 45.38
N ALA A 109 17.62 3.93 45.32
CA ALA A 109 17.60 5.23 44.63
C ALA A 109 17.32 5.12 43.11
N ILE A 110 17.66 4.00 42.47
CA ILE A 110 17.37 3.74 41.05
C ILE A 110 16.10 2.90 40.85
N ASP A 111 15.46 2.43 41.91
CA ASP A 111 14.40 1.42 41.88
C ASP A 111 14.80 0.21 41.01
N LEU A 112 15.84 -0.51 41.45
CA LEU A 112 16.41 -1.62 40.70
C LEU A 112 15.37 -2.72 40.38
N ASN A 113 14.38 -2.91 41.27
CA ASN A 113 13.31 -3.87 41.05
C ASN A 113 12.40 -3.46 39.88
N PHE A 114 12.01 -2.18 39.82
CA PHE A 114 11.26 -1.65 38.68
C PHE A 114 12.05 -1.79 37.38
N ILE A 115 13.32 -1.37 37.36
CA ILE A 115 14.18 -1.47 36.16
C ILE A 115 14.27 -2.91 35.65
N ARG A 116 14.46 -3.89 36.55
CA ARG A 116 14.53 -5.31 36.16
C ARG A 116 13.27 -5.80 35.46
N THR A 117 12.11 -5.27 35.82
CA THR A 117 10.82 -5.65 35.22
C THR A 117 10.50 -4.83 33.97
N ASP A 118 10.79 -3.53 33.97
CA ASP A 118 10.42 -2.60 32.89
C ASP A 118 11.37 -2.68 31.69
N LEU A 119 12.68 -2.86 31.93
CA LEU A 119 13.69 -2.82 30.88
C LEU A 119 13.49 -3.89 29.77
N PRO A 120 13.14 -5.16 30.09
CA PRO A 120 12.77 -6.13 29.06
C PRO A 120 11.53 -5.74 28.26
N GLU A 121 10.50 -5.19 28.91
CA GLU A 121 9.27 -4.74 28.23
C GLU A 121 9.53 -3.53 27.32
N LEU A 122 10.40 -2.61 27.74
CA LEU A 122 10.83 -1.46 26.95
C LEU A 122 11.52 -1.91 25.66
N LEU A 123 12.48 -2.84 25.75
CA LEU A 123 13.15 -3.41 24.58
C LEU A 123 12.17 -4.15 23.65
N ARG A 124 11.24 -4.93 24.23
CA ARG A 124 10.20 -5.62 23.47
C ARG A 124 9.31 -4.64 22.71
N SER A 125 8.89 -3.55 23.35
CA SER A 125 8.10 -2.49 22.73
C SER A 125 8.84 -1.82 21.57
N MET A 126 10.12 -1.51 21.74
CA MET A 126 10.96 -0.95 20.67
C MET A 126 11.09 -1.92 19.49
N LYS A 127 11.25 -3.23 19.76
CA LYS A 127 11.36 -4.25 18.72
C LYS A 127 10.07 -4.35 17.90
N VAL A 128 8.91 -4.40 18.57
CA VAL A 128 7.59 -4.39 17.91
C VAL A 128 7.40 -3.13 17.05
N GLY A 129 7.85 -1.97 17.54
CA GLY A 129 7.84 -0.73 16.77
C GLY A 129 8.69 -0.81 15.50
N ALA A 130 9.92 -1.31 15.61
CA ALA A 130 10.83 -1.47 14.48
C ALA A 130 10.29 -2.47 13.44
N ASP A 131 9.75 -3.60 13.89
CA ASP A 131 9.10 -4.60 13.02
C ASP A 131 7.94 -3.99 12.24
N ARG A 132 7.08 -3.21 12.93
CA ARG A 132 5.94 -2.56 12.28
C ARG A 132 6.38 -1.54 11.22
N ILE A 133 7.44 -0.77 11.46
CA ILE A 133 7.96 0.16 10.45
C ILE A 133 8.48 -0.63 9.24
N ARG A 134 9.22 -1.72 9.49
CA ARG A 134 9.71 -2.61 8.41
C ARG A 134 8.57 -3.16 7.57
N GLU A 135 7.48 -3.63 8.18
CA GLU A 135 6.32 -4.14 7.45
C GLU A 135 5.62 -3.07 6.61
N ILE A 136 5.48 -1.84 7.14
CA ILE A 136 4.90 -0.71 6.39
C ILE A 136 5.75 -0.38 5.17
N VAL A 137 7.06 -0.33 5.34
CA VAL A 137 8.01 -0.03 4.26
C VAL A 137 7.99 -1.12 3.18
N LEU A 138 7.92 -2.39 3.56
CA LEU A 138 7.77 -3.51 2.63
C LEU A 138 6.45 -3.44 1.86
N SER A 139 5.34 -3.18 2.55
CA SER A 139 4.02 -3.04 1.94
C SER A 139 4.00 -1.88 0.93
N LEU A 140 4.63 -0.76 1.29
CA LEU A 140 4.74 0.42 0.46
C LEU A 140 5.55 0.14 -0.83
N ARG A 141 6.68 -0.57 -0.70
CA ARG A 141 7.49 -1.01 -1.85
C ARG A 141 6.75 -2.00 -2.76
N ASN A 142 5.93 -2.89 -2.19
CA ASN A 142 5.15 -3.84 -2.98
C ASN A 142 4.05 -3.13 -3.77
N PHE A 143 3.36 -2.18 -3.15
CA PHE A 143 2.33 -1.36 -3.82
C PHE A 143 2.93 -0.55 -4.97
N SER A 144 4.14 -0.02 -4.80
CA SER A 144 4.80 0.85 -5.78
C SER A 144 5.33 0.12 -7.02
N ARG A 145 5.33 -1.22 -7.02
CA ARG A 145 5.83 -2.07 -8.12
C ARG A 145 4.72 -2.73 -8.96
N LEU A 146 3.46 -2.35 -8.76
CA LEU A 146 2.32 -2.92 -9.48
C LEU A 146 2.31 -2.56 -10.98
N ASP A 147 3.08 -1.56 -11.42
CA ASP A 147 3.06 -1.07 -12.82
C ASP A 147 4.23 -1.55 -13.70
N GLU A 148 5.18 -2.36 -13.19
CA GLU A 148 6.43 -2.70 -13.89
C GLU A 148 6.46 -4.05 -14.63
N ALA A 149 5.35 -4.76 -14.85
CA ALA A 149 5.42 -6.01 -15.63
C ALA A 149 4.17 -6.43 -16.40
N GLU A 150 4.42 -6.91 -17.63
CA GLU A 150 3.66 -7.92 -18.37
C GLU A 150 2.93 -8.91 -17.44
N LEU A 151 1.72 -9.34 -17.84
CA LEU A 151 0.88 -10.34 -17.17
C LEU A 151 1.69 -11.32 -16.28
N LYS A 152 1.77 -11.02 -14.99
CA LYS A 152 2.38 -11.89 -13.97
C LYS A 152 1.27 -12.51 -13.15
N GLN A 153 1.49 -13.75 -12.71
CA GLN A 153 0.67 -14.33 -11.65
C GLN A 153 0.90 -13.50 -10.38
N VAL A 154 -0.14 -12.78 -9.94
CA VAL A 154 -0.12 -11.98 -8.72
C VAL A 154 -0.93 -12.70 -7.66
N ASN A 155 -0.39 -12.77 -6.44
CA ASN A 155 -1.13 -13.26 -5.30
C ASN A 155 -2.08 -12.16 -4.79
N LEU A 156 -3.35 -12.27 -5.14
CA LEU A 156 -4.40 -11.34 -4.70
C LEU A 156 -4.47 -11.21 -3.18
N HIS A 157 -4.18 -12.27 -2.42
CA HIS A 157 -4.16 -12.20 -0.96
C HIS A 157 -3.05 -11.28 -0.45
N GLU A 158 -1.88 -11.30 -1.08
CA GLU A 158 -0.76 -10.43 -0.70
C GLU A 158 -1.07 -8.95 -0.96
N GLY A 159 -1.68 -8.64 -2.12
CA GLY A 159 -2.13 -7.29 -2.46
C GLY A 159 -3.21 -6.77 -1.52
N ILE A 160 -4.22 -7.60 -1.21
CA ILE A 160 -5.27 -7.26 -0.25
C ILE A 160 -4.69 -7.05 1.15
N ASN A 161 -3.81 -7.94 1.62
CA ASN A 161 -3.17 -7.82 2.93
C ASN A 161 -2.34 -6.54 3.05
N SER A 162 -1.55 -6.20 2.02
CA SER A 162 -0.76 -4.97 1.97
C SER A 162 -1.66 -3.73 2.03
N THR A 163 -2.79 -3.76 1.31
CA THR A 163 -3.77 -2.67 1.32
C THR A 163 -4.45 -2.51 2.68
N LEU A 164 -4.86 -3.62 3.32
CA LEU A 164 -5.45 -3.62 4.65
C LEU A 164 -4.47 -3.12 5.73
N MET A 165 -3.18 -3.48 5.60
CA MET A 165 -2.11 -2.97 6.45
C MET A 165 -1.98 -1.44 6.38
N ILE A 166 -1.97 -0.88 5.17
CA ILE A 166 -1.92 0.57 4.94
C ILE A 166 -3.18 1.26 5.49
N LEU A 167 -4.35 0.66 5.29
CA LEU A 167 -5.63 1.18 5.78
C LEU A 167 -5.88 0.94 7.28
N GLY A 168 -5.02 0.18 7.97
CA GLY A 168 -5.26 -0.27 9.34
C GLY A 168 -5.56 0.86 10.34
N ASN A 169 -4.98 2.06 10.17
CA ASN A 169 -5.31 3.21 11.03
C ASN A 169 -6.69 3.81 10.76
N ARG A 170 -7.25 3.66 9.55
CA ARG A 170 -8.59 4.11 9.18
C ARG A 170 -9.68 3.10 9.52
N LEU A 171 -9.30 1.84 9.70
CA LEU A 171 -10.20 0.73 10.07
C LEU A 171 -10.41 0.61 11.59
N LYS A 172 -9.62 1.35 12.39
CA LYS A 172 -9.79 1.43 13.83
C LYS A 172 -11.08 2.19 14.18
N PRO A 173 -11.82 1.76 15.22
CA PRO A 173 -12.99 2.47 15.68
C PRO A 173 -12.64 3.90 16.05
N THR A 174 -13.44 4.84 15.55
CA THR A 174 -13.38 6.26 15.89
C THR A 174 -14.76 6.72 16.31
N TYR A 175 -14.87 7.86 17.00
CA TYR A 175 -16.15 8.41 17.48
C TYR A 175 -17.26 8.52 16.41
N ARG A 176 -16.88 8.52 15.11
CA ARG A 176 -17.82 8.65 13.98
C ARG A 176 -18.27 7.32 13.37
N HIS A 177 -17.59 6.20 13.63
CA HIS A 177 -17.86 4.93 12.95
C HIS A 177 -17.66 3.72 13.88
N PRO A 178 -18.58 2.73 13.87
CA PRO A 178 -18.43 1.50 14.65
C PRO A 178 -17.20 0.69 14.19
N PRO A 179 -16.70 -0.23 15.03
CA PRO A 179 -15.55 -1.07 14.68
C PRO A 179 -15.83 -1.90 13.43
N ILE A 180 -14.90 -1.85 12.47
CA ILE A 180 -14.96 -2.66 11.25
C ILE A 180 -14.28 -4.00 11.53
N GLN A 181 -15.04 -5.09 11.51
CA GLN A 181 -14.49 -6.44 11.54
C GLN A 181 -14.14 -6.89 10.13
N ILE A 182 -12.90 -7.36 9.95
CA ILE A 182 -12.45 -7.95 8.69
C ILE A 182 -12.49 -9.47 8.88
N THR A 183 -13.43 -10.13 8.22
CA THR A 183 -13.44 -11.58 8.07
C THR A 183 -12.64 -11.97 6.84
N LYS A 184 -11.68 -12.90 6.99
CA LYS A 184 -10.93 -13.48 5.87
C LYS A 184 -11.44 -14.89 5.64
N ASP A 185 -12.31 -15.07 4.66
CA ASP A 185 -12.65 -16.38 4.14
C ASP A 185 -11.61 -16.78 3.10
N SER A 186 -10.75 -17.73 3.45
CA SER A 186 -9.71 -18.23 2.56
C SER A 186 -10.31 -19.18 1.52
N CYS A 187 -10.43 -18.74 0.26
CA CYS A 187 -10.72 -19.63 -0.88
C CYS A 187 -9.39 -20.02 -1.58
N PRO A 188 -9.15 -21.31 -1.93
CA PRO A 188 -7.82 -21.77 -2.35
C PRO A 188 -7.39 -21.40 -3.78
N SER A 189 -8.28 -20.85 -4.61
CA SER A 189 -7.98 -20.63 -6.03
C SER A 189 -8.77 -19.46 -6.61
N THR A 190 -8.04 -18.44 -7.09
CA THR A 190 -8.45 -17.42 -8.09
C THR A 190 -9.93 -17.01 -8.07
N ALA A 191 -10.27 -15.94 -7.34
CA ALA A 191 -11.64 -15.39 -7.31
C ALA A 191 -11.73 -14.06 -8.09
N ASN A 192 -12.72 -13.95 -8.97
CA ASN A 192 -13.14 -12.70 -9.61
C ASN A 192 -14.08 -11.91 -8.68
N LEU A 193 -13.92 -10.58 -8.62
CA LEU A 193 -14.68 -9.70 -7.75
C LEU A 193 -15.92 -9.14 -8.47
N LEU A 194 -17.13 -9.49 -8.02
CA LEU A 194 -18.38 -8.82 -8.41
C LEU A 194 -18.94 -8.06 -7.21
N LEU A 195 -19.12 -6.75 -7.36
CA LEU A 195 -19.67 -5.85 -6.34
C LEU A 195 -21.18 -5.65 -6.56
N ARG A 196 -22.00 -5.97 -5.55
CA ARG A 196 -23.44 -5.63 -5.53
C ARG A 196 -23.81 -4.89 -4.24
N ARG A 197 -24.75 -3.95 -4.36
CA ARG A 197 -25.17 -2.99 -3.31
C ARG A 197 -26.16 -3.63 -2.32
N ALA A 198 -25.98 -3.37 -1.02
CA ALA A 198 -26.75 -3.93 0.09
C ALA A 198 -28.07 -3.18 0.39
N THR A 199 -29.03 -3.92 0.98
CA THR A 199 -30.31 -3.44 1.51
C THR A 199 -30.32 -3.29 3.04
N GLU A 200 -30.93 -2.20 3.49
CA GLU A 200 -31.58 -1.81 4.77
C GLU A 200 -31.12 -2.22 6.18
N SER A 201 -30.16 -3.13 6.42
CA SER A 201 -29.84 -3.56 7.81
C SER A 201 -28.49 -3.10 8.39
N GLY A 202 -27.73 -2.24 7.70
CA GLY A 202 -26.53 -1.60 8.28
C GLY A 202 -25.37 -2.56 8.64
N VAL A 203 -25.49 -3.85 8.32
CA VAL A 203 -24.42 -4.85 8.40
C VAL A 203 -23.87 -5.06 7.00
N TYR A 204 -22.58 -4.80 6.81
CA TYR A 204 -21.90 -5.09 5.55
C TYR A 204 -21.51 -6.58 5.54
N GLU A 205 -22.33 -7.40 4.90
CA GLU A 205 -22.00 -8.80 4.61
C GLU A 205 -21.34 -8.89 3.24
N TYR A 206 -20.10 -9.37 3.19
CA TYR A 206 -19.38 -9.66 1.96
C TYR A 206 -19.21 -11.17 1.86
N SER A 207 -19.98 -11.84 0.99
CA SER A 207 -19.84 -13.28 0.74
C SER A 207 -19.08 -13.51 -0.56
N LEU A 208 -17.95 -14.21 -0.49
CA LEU A 208 -17.26 -14.79 -1.64
C LEU A 208 -18.00 -16.09 -2.01
N GLN A 209 -18.73 -16.10 -3.13
CA GLN A 209 -19.22 -17.37 -3.70
C GLN A 209 -18.12 -17.97 -4.57
N CYS A 210 -17.56 -19.10 -4.12
CA CYS A 210 -16.73 -19.98 -4.95
C CYS A 210 -17.65 -20.91 -5.77
N HIS A 211 -17.32 -21.12 -7.05
CA HIS A 211 -17.83 -22.23 -7.86
C HIS A 211 -16.70 -23.25 -8.06
#